data_AF-A0A1D7TK70-F1
#
_entry.id   AF-A0A1D7TK70-F1
#
_cell.length_a   1.000
_cell.length_b   1.000
_cell.length_c   1.000
_cell.angle_alpha   90.00
_cell.angle_beta   90.00
_cell.angle_gamma   90.00
#
_symmetry.space_group_name_H-M   'P 1'
#
loop_
_entity.id
_entity.type
_entity.pdbx_description
1 polymer ?
#
loop_
_entity_poly.entity_id
_entity_poly.type
_entity_poly.pdbx_seq_one_letter_code
_entity_poly.pdbx_strand_id
1 'polypeptide(L)'
;MIIFHLGFAWLVVVIFSLILGLFGFYIVAFILGCCRPFIQKEIPKVSLKNPWTKRLFLFLVGFNSFFYFQQCYEWISPKESAYPNAKCYYAAGNVVALYRAFLSPNNPITYWLVYPQRILYAMATPLIPQEDGELALWRYHWFVYPHARGFSMPHYLYESNTNPFLRKEGAVATFTWEFIKAVHNDNFSDKNIREHHALRDLPLAALYLDEMYNHEKVPSSIFVTPEAEEVIAHKPMVYSQDQLVVLNAKTHDPARAEKEKKMFRAMYDNLWLVNQKSYYIATTAYEALNALASKWETSPLMQKELKQHSSLEATRIAAMITMLQGGALASKFSSKELSCTHPYVLHYIALRQELKAMADNTASLLIDNLDKRYLERHISAEAMKYTFEKYCGYTLVGGYDTRFGSGPSRYENMTLDYGKVLLENQQTNNTTKEK
;
A
#
# COMPACT_ATOMS: atom_id res chain seq x y z
N MET A 1 -24.09 28.06 -26.79
CA MET A 1 -23.50 26.74 -27.09
C MET A 1 -22.87 26.09 -25.86
N ILE A 2 -22.02 26.79 -25.10
CA ILE A 2 -21.35 26.25 -23.90
C ILE A 2 -22.34 25.77 -22.81
N ILE A 3 -23.42 26.52 -22.56
CA ILE A 3 -24.45 26.15 -21.56
C ILE A 3 -25.22 24.87 -21.96
N PHE A 4 -25.39 24.61 -23.25
CA PHE A 4 -26.08 23.41 -23.75
C PHE A 4 -25.22 22.15 -23.61
N HIS A 5 -23.91 22.27 -23.83
CA HIS A 5 -22.98 21.16 -23.60
C HIS A 5 -22.78 20.84 -22.11
N LEU A 6 -22.80 21.85 -21.24
CA LEU A 6 -22.79 21.66 -19.78
C LEU A 6 -24.09 21.00 -19.28
N GLY A 7 -25.24 21.40 -19.81
CA GLY A 7 -26.53 20.77 -19.49
C GLY A 7 -26.61 19.32 -19.95
N PHE A 8 -26.10 18.99 -21.14
CA PHE A 8 -26.07 17.62 -21.66
C PHE A 8 -25.08 16.73 -20.88
N ALA A 9 -23.89 17.24 -20.55
CA ALA A 9 -22.94 16.50 -19.72
C ALA A 9 -23.50 16.22 -18.32
N TRP A 10 -24.19 17.19 -17.70
CA TRP A 10 -24.83 17.01 -16.40
C TRP A 10 -25.99 16.01 -16.47
N LEU A 11 -26.79 16.05 -17.54
CA LEU A 11 -27.85 15.07 -17.81
C LEU A 11 -27.27 13.66 -17.99
N VAL A 12 -26.17 13.50 -18.72
CA VAL A 12 -25.48 12.20 -18.88
C VAL A 12 -24.96 11.72 -17.53
N VAL A 13 -24.35 12.58 -16.71
CA VAL A 13 -23.87 12.22 -15.37
C VAL A 13 -25.03 11.82 -14.44
N VAL A 14 -26.16 12.53 -14.46
CA VAL A 14 -27.34 12.21 -13.65
C VAL A 14 -28.02 10.93 -14.11
N ILE A 15 -28.14 10.71 -15.43
CA ILE A 15 -28.68 9.47 -15.99
C ILE A 15 -27.75 8.31 -15.68
N PHE A 16 -26.43 8.47 -15.80
CA PHE A 16 -25.45 7.44 -15.46
C PHE A 16 -25.44 7.16 -13.96
N SER A 17 -25.60 8.19 -13.11
CA SER A 17 -25.71 8.05 -11.65
C SER A 17 -27.02 7.38 -11.21
N LEU A 18 -28.14 7.67 -11.89
CA LEU A 18 -29.43 7.01 -11.66
C LEU A 18 -29.41 5.56 -12.16
N ILE A 19 -28.81 5.31 -13.33
CA ILE A 19 -28.60 3.97 -13.86
C ILE A 19 -27.73 3.19 -12.89
N LEU A 20 -26.61 3.74 -12.41
CA LEU A 20 -25.69 3.10 -11.45
C LEU A 20 -26.28 2.96 -10.04
N GLY A 21 -27.13 3.88 -9.58
CA GLY A 21 -27.84 3.78 -8.31
C GLY A 21 -28.93 2.69 -8.34
N LEU A 22 -29.70 2.64 -9.43
CA LEU A 22 -30.59 1.51 -9.72
C LEU A 22 -29.76 0.23 -9.89
N PHE A 23 -28.59 0.29 -10.52
CA PHE A 23 -27.66 -0.82 -10.68
C PHE A 23 -27.15 -1.36 -9.35
N GLY A 24 -26.80 -0.50 -8.39
CA GLY A 24 -26.41 -0.90 -7.05
C GLY A 24 -27.55 -1.62 -6.33
N PHE A 25 -28.77 -1.12 -6.45
CA PHE A 25 -29.98 -1.79 -5.96
C PHE A 25 -30.21 -3.14 -6.65
N TYR A 26 -29.99 -3.23 -7.96
CA TYR A 26 -30.14 -4.46 -8.74
C TYR A 26 -29.02 -5.48 -8.50
N ILE A 27 -27.79 -5.05 -8.26
CA ILE A 27 -26.68 -5.90 -7.84
C ILE A 27 -27.00 -6.49 -6.47
N VAL A 28 -27.48 -5.69 -5.52
CA VAL A 28 -27.92 -6.19 -4.21
C VAL A 28 -29.07 -7.18 -4.36
N ALA A 29 -30.09 -6.87 -5.18
CA ALA A 29 -31.22 -7.78 -5.43
C ALA A 29 -30.82 -9.07 -6.16
N PHE A 30 -29.91 -8.99 -7.14
CA PHE A 30 -29.38 -10.12 -7.88
C PHE A 30 -28.51 -11.02 -6.99
N ILE A 31 -27.63 -10.44 -6.18
CA ILE A 31 -26.79 -11.22 -5.26
C ILE A 31 -27.64 -11.86 -4.16
N LEU A 32 -28.64 -11.15 -3.62
CA LEU A 32 -29.62 -11.74 -2.69
C LEU A 32 -30.47 -12.84 -3.34
N GLY A 33 -30.68 -12.80 -4.66
CA GLY A 33 -31.38 -13.84 -5.43
C GLY A 33 -30.51 -15.05 -5.79
N CYS A 34 -29.25 -14.84 -6.17
CA CYS A 34 -28.32 -15.90 -6.58
C CYS A 34 -27.70 -16.65 -5.39
N CYS A 35 -27.48 -15.98 -4.26
CA CYS A 35 -26.91 -16.62 -3.05
C CYS A 35 -27.96 -17.33 -2.18
N ARG A 36 -29.23 -17.40 -2.61
CA ARG A 36 -30.33 -17.84 -1.74
C ARG A 36 -31.30 -18.77 -2.48
N PRO A 37 -31.12 -20.10 -2.40
CA PRO A 37 -32.20 -21.03 -2.72
C PRO A 37 -33.40 -20.95 -1.73
N PHE A 38 -33.41 -20.02 -0.77
CA PHE A 38 -34.28 -20.08 0.43
C PHE A 38 -35.12 -18.84 0.76
N ILE A 39 -35.32 -17.87 -0.13
CA ILE A 39 -36.38 -16.86 0.07
C ILE A 39 -37.35 -16.80 -1.11
N GLN A 40 -38.44 -17.54 -0.95
CA GLN A 40 -39.71 -17.35 -1.65
C GLN A 40 -40.50 -16.18 -1.04
N LYS A 41 -39.93 -14.97 -0.99
CA LYS A 41 -40.74 -13.76 -0.76
C LYS A 41 -40.70 -12.88 -1.98
N GLU A 42 -41.91 -12.66 -2.49
CA GLU A 42 -42.32 -11.90 -3.66
C GLU A 42 -41.29 -10.90 -4.16
N ILE A 43 -40.65 -11.26 -5.28
CA ILE A 43 -39.90 -10.28 -6.08
C ILE A 43 -40.90 -9.19 -6.47
N PRO A 44 -40.64 -7.91 -6.16
CA PRO A 44 -41.53 -6.84 -6.56
C PRO A 44 -41.69 -6.88 -8.09
N LYS A 45 -42.93 -6.96 -8.57
CA LYS A 45 -43.25 -6.96 -10.00
C LYS A 45 -42.90 -5.58 -10.58
N VAL A 46 -41.66 -5.41 -11.00
CA VAL A 46 -41.22 -4.20 -11.72
C VAL A 46 -41.86 -4.23 -13.11
N SER A 47 -42.91 -3.43 -13.30
CA SER A 47 -43.57 -3.29 -14.60
C SER A 47 -42.70 -2.45 -15.54
N LEU A 48 -41.79 -3.12 -16.28
CA LEU A 48 -40.98 -2.49 -17.33
C LEU A 48 -41.82 -2.30 -18.61
N LYS A 49 -42.72 -1.30 -18.61
CA LYS A 49 -43.61 -1.02 -19.77
C LYS A 49 -42.87 -0.52 -21.01
N ASN A 50 -41.71 0.12 -20.85
CA ASN A 50 -40.95 0.66 -21.98
C ASN A 50 -40.01 -0.42 -22.58
N PRO A 51 -40.07 -0.69 -23.90
CA PRO A 51 -39.25 -1.72 -24.53
C PRO A 51 -37.75 -1.42 -24.45
N TRP A 52 -37.34 -0.15 -24.46
CA TRP A 52 -35.93 0.24 -24.31
C TRP A 52 -35.42 -0.01 -22.90
N THR A 53 -36.21 0.32 -21.86
CA THR A 53 -35.81 0.04 -20.48
C THR A 53 -35.74 -1.47 -20.23
N LYS A 54 -36.62 -2.25 -20.86
CA LYS A 54 -36.56 -3.72 -20.81
C LYS A 54 -35.29 -4.27 -21.50
N ARG A 55 -34.95 -3.77 -22.69
CA ARG A 55 -33.72 -4.18 -23.41
C ARG A 55 -32.46 -3.81 -22.63
N LEU A 56 -32.39 -2.58 -22.13
CA LEU A 56 -31.30 -2.13 -21.29
C LEU A 56 -31.19 -3.00 -20.03
N PHE A 57 -32.32 -3.26 -19.35
CA PHE A 57 -32.35 -4.14 -18.18
C PHE A 57 -31.80 -5.54 -18.49
N LEU A 58 -32.28 -6.18 -19.56
CA LEU A 58 -31.80 -7.51 -19.96
C LEU A 58 -30.32 -7.51 -20.31
N PHE A 59 -29.84 -6.47 -21.01
CA PHE A 59 -28.43 -6.30 -21.31
C PHE A 59 -27.59 -6.19 -20.03
N LEU A 60 -28.01 -5.35 -19.09
CA LEU A 60 -27.32 -5.13 -17.83
C LEU A 60 -27.30 -6.39 -16.95
N VAL A 61 -28.42 -7.11 -16.85
CA VAL A 61 -28.47 -8.41 -16.15
C VAL A 61 -27.55 -9.42 -16.83
N GLY A 62 -27.61 -9.54 -18.15
CA GLY A 62 -26.75 -10.45 -18.91
C GLY A 62 -25.26 -10.13 -18.75
N PHE A 63 -24.89 -8.84 -18.84
CA PHE A 63 -23.54 -8.35 -18.66
C PHE A 63 -23.00 -8.64 -17.26
N ASN A 64 -23.73 -8.29 -16.19
CA ASN A 64 -23.30 -8.62 -14.83
C ASN A 64 -23.24 -10.12 -14.57
N SER A 65 -24.21 -10.88 -15.08
CA SER A 65 -24.23 -12.34 -14.93
C SER A 65 -23.00 -12.95 -15.59
N PHE A 66 -22.62 -12.47 -16.79
CA PHE A 66 -21.41 -12.91 -17.47
C PHE A 66 -20.16 -12.70 -16.60
N PHE A 67 -19.93 -11.50 -16.07
CA PHE A 67 -18.78 -11.27 -15.18
C PHE A 67 -18.86 -12.07 -13.89
N TYR A 68 -20.04 -12.19 -13.29
CA TYR A 68 -20.22 -13.02 -12.10
C TYR A 68 -19.85 -14.48 -12.36
N PHE A 69 -20.35 -15.09 -13.45
CA PHE A 69 -20.02 -16.47 -13.80
C PHE A 69 -18.55 -16.64 -14.18
N GLN A 70 -17.95 -15.66 -14.86
CA GLN A 70 -16.51 -15.65 -15.11
C GLN A 70 -15.72 -15.63 -13.80
N GLN A 71 -16.10 -14.80 -12.84
CA GLN A 71 -15.50 -14.77 -11.51
C GLN A 71 -15.75 -16.08 -10.75
N CYS A 72 -16.96 -16.65 -10.77
CA CYS A 72 -17.20 -17.96 -10.17
C CYS A 72 -16.32 -19.05 -10.78
N TYR A 73 -16.09 -19.04 -12.11
CA TYR A 73 -15.21 -20.00 -12.76
C TYR A 73 -13.74 -19.82 -12.35
N GLU A 74 -13.29 -18.59 -12.18
CA GLU A 74 -11.93 -18.25 -11.74
C GLU A 74 -11.69 -18.64 -10.28
N TRP A 75 -12.64 -18.34 -9.39
CA TRP A 75 -12.46 -18.42 -7.95
C TRP A 75 -13.00 -19.70 -7.32
N ILE A 76 -13.99 -20.35 -7.93
CA ILE A 76 -14.66 -21.55 -7.40
C ILE A 76 -14.31 -22.74 -8.28
N SER A 77 -13.14 -23.32 -8.04
CA SER A 77 -12.78 -24.62 -8.62
C SER A 77 -13.66 -25.72 -8.01
N PRO A 78 -14.39 -26.52 -8.82
CA PRO A 78 -15.29 -27.56 -8.32
C PRO A 78 -14.63 -28.66 -7.47
N LYS A 79 -13.31 -28.80 -7.55
CA LYS A 79 -12.58 -29.92 -6.91
C LYS A 79 -11.63 -29.49 -5.79
N GLU A 80 -11.26 -28.21 -5.72
CA GLU A 80 -10.11 -27.78 -4.91
C GLU A 80 -10.35 -26.46 -4.17
N SER A 81 -11.50 -25.80 -4.39
CA SER A 81 -11.78 -24.51 -3.77
C SER A 81 -12.07 -24.66 -2.28
N ALA A 82 -11.25 -24.02 -1.44
CA ALA A 82 -11.65 -23.72 -0.07
C ALA A 82 -12.91 -22.81 -0.08
N TYR A 83 -13.76 -22.92 0.94
CA TYR A 83 -14.89 -22.00 1.21
C TYR A 83 -15.77 -21.60 0.00
N PRO A 84 -16.28 -22.55 -0.81
CA PRO A 84 -17.00 -22.23 -2.05
C PRO A 84 -18.22 -21.31 -1.82
N ASN A 85 -18.91 -21.46 -0.69
CA ASN A 85 -20.04 -20.59 -0.32
C ASN A 85 -19.60 -19.15 -0.07
N ALA A 86 -18.46 -18.94 0.60
CA ALA A 86 -17.90 -17.61 0.81
C ALA A 86 -17.50 -16.98 -0.53
N LYS A 87 -16.95 -17.78 -1.43
CA LYS A 87 -16.47 -17.33 -2.74
C LYS A 87 -17.57 -16.92 -3.70
N CYS A 88 -18.80 -17.38 -3.52
CA CYS A 88 -19.95 -16.83 -4.24
C CYS A 88 -20.15 -15.34 -3.92
N TYR A 89 -20.07 -14.97 -2.64
CA TYR A 89 -20.10 -13.54 -2.24
C TYR A 89 -18.87 -12.79 -2.74
N TYR A 90 -17.72 -13.47 -2.78
CA TYR A 90 -16.50 -12.88 -3.28
C TYR A 90 -16.56 -12.55 -4.78
N ALA A 91 -17.01 -13.50 -5.61
CA ALA A 91 -17.22 -13.30 -7.03
C ALA A 91 -18.20 -12.15 -7.29
N ALA A 92 -19.27 -12.07 -6.50
CA ALA A 92 -20.23 -10.98 -6.56
C ALA A 92 -19.62 -9.60 -6.22
N GLY A 93 -18.79 -9.51 -5.18
CA GLY A 93 -18.15 -8.25 -4.83
C GLY A 93 -17.02 -7.84 -5.79
N ASN A 94 -16.38 -8.79 -6.48
CA ASN A 94 -15.43 -8.48 -7.56
C ASN A 94 -16.09 -7.80 -8.75
N VAL A 95 -17.33 -8.18 -9.10
CA VAL A 95 -18.12 -7.46 -10.12
C VAL A 95 -18.28 -5.98 -9.72
N VAL A 96 -18.56 -5.71 -8.44
CA VAL A 96 -18.64 -4.32 -7.94
C VAL A 96 -17.28 -3.62 -7.93
N ALA A 97 -16.21 -4.33 -7.57
CA ALA A 97 -14.85 -3.80 -7.55
C ALA A 97 -14.39 -3.39 -8.96
N LEU A 98 -14.73 -4.19 -9.97
CA LEU A 98 -14.45 -3.91 -11.37
C LEU A 98 -15.08 -2.59 -11.81
N TYR A 99 -16.34 -2.34 -11.49
CA TYR A 99 -16.97 -1.05 -11.79
C TYR A 99 -16.27 0.12 -11.11
N ARG A 100 -15.85 -0.06 -9.85
CA ARG A 100 -15.10 0.97 -9.12
C ARG A 100 -13.75 1.26 -9.76
N ALA A 101 -13.09 0.26 -10.34
CA ALA A 101 -11.82 0.45 -11.05
C ALA A 101 -11.96 1.31 -12.32
N PHE A 102 -13.15 1.39 -12.92
CA PHE A 102 -13.43 2.28 -14.05
C PHE A 102 -13.86 3.70 -13.65
N LEU A 103 -14.20 3.91 -12.37
CA LEU A 103 -14.58 5.23 -11.87
C LEU A 103 -13.34 5.94 -11.32
N SER A 104 -13.31 7.26 -11.48
CA SER A 104 -12.34 8.06 -10.76
C SER A 104 -12.48 7.80 -9.25
N PRO A 105 -11.38 7.67 -8.50
CA PRO A 105 -11.41 7.57 -7.05
C PRO A 105 -12.24 8.67 -6.40
N ASN A 106 -12.23 9.87 -7.01
CA ASN A 106 -12.96 11.10 -6.67
C ASN A 106 -14.45 11.09 -7.02
N ASN A 107 -14.94 10.04 -7.68
CA ASN A 107 -16.34 9.97 -8.07
C ASN A 107 -17.22 9.63 -6.84
N PRO A 108 -18.24 10.44 -6.51
CA PRO A 108 -19.13 10.19 -5.38
C PRO A 108 -19.91 8.87 -5.50
N ILE A 109 -20.09 8.34 -6.71
CA ILE A 109 -20.72 7.03 -6.94
C ILE A 109 -19.89 5.90 -6.32
N THR A 110 -18.57 6.04 -6.26
CA THR A 110 -17.67 5.05 -5.64
C THR A 110 -18.07 4.77 -4.19
N TYR A 111 -18.57 5.78 -3.46
CA TYR A 111 -19.08 5.59 -2.09
C TYR A 111 -20.28 4.64 -2.04
N TRP A 112 -21.25 4.82 -2.95
CA TRP A 112 -22.45 3.98 -3.02
C TRP A 112 -22.15 2.55 -3.44
N LEU A 113 -21.09 2.34 -4.23
CA LEU A 113 -20.63 1.00 -4.61
C LEU A 113 -19.84 0.29 -3.49
N VAL A 114 -19.23 1.03 -2.56
CA VAL A 114 -18.55 0.43 -1.39
C VAL A 114 -19.54 -0.21 -0.42
N TYR A 115 -20.72 0.38 -0.23
CA TYR A 115 -21.72 -0.14 0.70
C TYR A 115 -22.17 -1.59 0.42
N PRO A 116 -22.60 -1.96 -0.80
CA PRO A 116 -22.95 -3.34 -1.10
C PRO A 116 -21.74 -4.27 -0.95
N GLN A 117 -20.52 -3.85 -1.31
CA GLN A 117 -19.32 -4.67 -1.07
C GLN A 117 -19.07 -4.94 0.42
N ARG A 118 -19.33 -3.96 1.30
CA ARG A 118 -19.24 -4.17 2.75
C ARG A 118 -20.26 -5.18 3.24
N ILE A 119 -21.49 -5.16 2.71
CA ILE A 119 -22.52 -6.16 3.05
C ILE A 119 -22.06 -7.55 2.61
N LEU A 120 -21.58 -7.68 1.36
CA LEU A 120 -21.06 -8.95 0.85
C LEU A 120 -19.89 -9.45 1.70
N TYR A 121 -19.00 -8.54 2.10
CA TYR A 121 -17.86 -8.86 2.95
C TYR A 121 -18.32 -9.39 4.32
N ALA A 122 -19.27 -8.70 4.94
CA ALA A 122 -19.85 -9.10 6.22
C ALA A 122 -20.61 -10.43 6.13
N MET A 123 -21.24 -10.75 5.00
CA MET A 123 -21.89 -12.04 4.76
C MET A 123 -20.90 -13.18 4.54
N ALA A 124 -19.77 -12.89 3.89
CA ALA A 124 -18.77 -13.90 3.56
C ALA A 124 -17.79 -14.18 4.71
N THR A 125 -17.49 -13.19 5.54
CA THR A 125 -16.50 -13.29 6.63
C THR A 125 -16.78 -14.43 7.62
N PRO A 126 -18.03 -14.67 8.07
CA PRO A 126 -18.33 -15.79 8.99
C PRO A 126 -18.13 -17.19 8.37
N LEU A 127 -17.92 -17.27 7.05
CA LEU A 127 -17.77 -18.52 6.31
C LEU A 127 -16.30 -18.91 6.10
N ILE A 128 -15.36 -18.09 6.57
CA ILE A 128 -13.91 -18.30 6.45
C ILE A 128 -13.29 -18.20 7.86
N PRO A 129 -12.34 -19.08 8.23
CA PRO A 129 -11.55 -18.93 9.45
C PRO A 129 -10.89 -17.55 9.52
N GLN A 130 -10.83 -16.95 10.72
CA GLN A 130 -10.34 -15.58 10.89
C GLN A 130 -8.84 -15.45 10.57
N GLU A 131 -8.11 -16.54 10.77
CA GLU A 131 -6.69 -16.69 10.52
C GLU A 131 -6.35 -16.95 9.05
N ASP A 132 -7.34 -17.14 8.17
CA ASP A 132 -7.09 -17.40 6.75
C ASP A 132 -6.81 -16.09 5.99
N GLY A 133 -5.70 -16.09 5.24
CA GLY A 133 -5.21 -14.98 4.44
C GLY A 133 -6.17 -14.54 3.33
N GLU A 134 -7.12 -15.39 2.91
CA GLU A 134 -8.15 -15.03 1.95
C GLU A 134 -8.96 -13.82 2.44
N LEU A 135 -9.28 -13.71 3.74
CA LEU A 135 -10.01 -12.55 4.28
C LEU A 135 -9.25 -11.24 4.07
N ALA A 136 -7.93 -11.26 4.25
CA ALA A 136 -7.07 -10.09 4.08
C ALA A 136 -6.93 -9.72 2.58
N LEU A 137 -6.72 -10.73 1.72
CA LEU A 137 -6.71 -10.56 0.27
C LEU A 137 -8.03 -9.93 -0.22
N TRP A 138 -9.18 -10.39 0.28
CA TRP A 138 -10.47 -9.89 -0.17
C TRP A 138 -10.69 -8.44 0.23
N ARG A 139 -10.31 -8.05 1.46
CA ARG A 139 -10.33 -6.63 1.86
C ARG A 139 -9.45 -5.79 0.94
N TYR A 140 -8.25 -6.26 0.67
CA TYR A 140 -7.32 -5.58 -0.23
C TYR A 140 -7.90 -5.44 -1.64
N HIS A 141 -8.35 -6.53 -2.27
CA HIS A 141 -8.93 -6.51 -3.62
C HIS A 141 -10.17 -5.63 -3.75
N TRP A 142 -11.05 -5.63 -2.75
CA TRP A 142 -12.27 -4.85 -2.86
C TRP A 142 -12.08 -3.40 -2.52
N PHE A 143 -11.34 -3.08 -1.45
CA PHE A 143 -11.32 -1.73 -0.91
C PHE A 143 -10.07 -0.95 -1.30
N VAL A 144 -8.96 -1.62 -1.62
CA VAL A 144 -7.65 -0.99 -1.86
C VAL A 144 -7.23 -1.09 -3.33
N TYR A 145 -7.18 -2.30 -3.88
CA TYR A 145 -6.61 -2.60 -5.19
C TYR A 145 -7.11 -1.73 -6.36
N PRO A 146 -8.41 -1.37 -6.46
CA PRO A 146 -8.90 -0.49 -7.52
C PRO A 146 -8.23 0.89 -7.52
N HIS A 147 -7.75 1.34 -6.36
CA HIS A 147 -7.07 2.63 -6.18
C HIS A 147 -5.55 2.49 -6.24
N ALA A 148 -5.02 1.33 -5.80
CA ALA A 148 -3.59 1.04 -5.75
C ALA A 148 -2.92 1.09 -7.12
N ARG A 149 -3.59 0.58 -8.17
CA ARG A 149 -3.07 0.63 -9.55
C ARG A 149 -2.82 2.05 -10.07
N GLY A 150 -3.63 3.01 -9.59
CA GLY A 150 -3.50 4.42 -9.94
C GLY A 150 -2.70 5.24 -8.93
N PHE A 151 -2.15 4.62 -7.89
CA PHE A 151 -1.57 5.30 -6.71
C PHE A 151 -2.45 6.43 -6.20
N SER A 152 -3.75 6.16 -6.17
CA SER A 152 -4.77 7.13 -5.82
C SER A 152 -5.35 6.81 -4.46
N MET A 153 -5.81 7.83 -3.76
CA MET A 153 -6.57 7.65 -2.52
C MET A 153 -8.06 7.64 -2.84
N PRO A 154 -8.83 6.69 -2.29
CA PRO A 154 -10.27 6.69 -2.49
C PRO A 154 -10.95 7.95 -1.88
N HIS A 155 -11.89 8.57 -2.60
CA HIS A 155 -12.57 9.79 -2.12
C HIS A 155 -13.33 9.62 -0.81
N TYR A 156 -13.93 8.45 -0.63
CA TYR A 156 -14.72 8.16 0.56
C TYR A 156 -13.89 8.22 1.85
N LEU A 157 -12.56 8.27 1.75
CA LEU A 157 -11.64 8.48 2.87
C LEU A 157 -11.61 9.92 3.38
N TYR A 158 -11.78 10.90 2.50
CA TYR A 158 -11.68 12.33 2.83
C TYR A 158 -12.93 12.90 3.54
N GLU A 159 -14.06 12.18 3.49
CA GLU A 159 -15.38 12.73 3.87
C GLU A 159 -15.83 12.52 5.33
N SER A 160 -15.01 11.98 6.25
CA SER A 160 -15.40 11.97 7.68
C SER A 160 -14.28 12.41 8.61
N ASN A 161 -14.08 13.72 8.69
CA ASN A 161 -13.23 14.39 9.67
C ASN A 161 -13.82 14.41 11.10
N THR A 162 -15.04 13.88 11.30
CA THR A 162 -15.78 14.05 12.57
C THR A 162 -15.63 12.91 13.57
N ASN A 163 -15.05 11.76 13.19
CA ASN A 163 -14.78 10.68 14.13
C ASN A 163 -13.37 10.08 13.92
N PRO A 164 -12.43 10.27 14.87
CA PRO A 164 -11.07 9.73 14.81
C PRO A 164 -11.02 8.20 14.65
N PHE A 165 -11.99 7.49 15.23
CA PHE A 165 -12.10 6.02 15.13
C PHE A 165 -12.65 5.55 13.77
N LEU A 166 -13.21 6.45 12.98
CA LEU A 166 -13.68 6.20 11.61
C LEU A 166 -12.80 6.90 10.58
N ARG A 167 -11.56 7.29 10.90
CA ARG A 167 -10.61 7.76 9.89
C ARG A 167 -10.32 6.62 8.91
N LYS A 168 -11.04 6.65 7.79
CA LYS A 168 -11.02 5.59 6.79
C LYS A 168 -9.66 5.47 6.10
N GLU A 169 -8.83 6.52 6.10
CA GLU A 169 -7.48 6.53 5.50
C GLU A 169 -6.59 5.44 6.10
N GLY A 170 -6.61 5.28 7.42
CA GLY A 170 -5.88 4.19 8.02
C GLY A 170 -6.50 2.82 7.77
N ALA A 171 -7.80 2.72 7.47
CA ALA A 171 -8.38 1.45 7.08
C ALA A 171 -7.78 0.90 5.77
N VAL A 172 -7.49 1.76 4.79
CA VAL A 172 -6.87 1.31 3.52
C VAL A 172 -5.47 0.79 3.76
N ALA A 173 -4.66 1.53 4.50
CA ALA A 173 -3.29 1.11 4.76
C ALA A 173 -3.22 -0.07 5.74
N THR A 174 -4.13 -0.17 6.71
CA THR A 174 -4.35 -1.37 7.52
C THR A 174 -4.73 -2.56 6.64
N PHE A 175 -5.65 -2.41 5.69
CA PHE A 175 -6.03 -3.52 4.79
C PHE A 175 -4.86 -3.96 3.92
N THR A 176 -4.05 -3.02 3.42
CA THR A 176 -2.82 -3.33 2.68
C THR A 176 -1.82 -4.08 3.57
N TRP A 177 -1.65 -3.63 4.82
CA TRP A 177 -0.75 -4.26 5.78
C TRP A 177 -1.21 -5.67 6.18
N GLU A 178 -2.49 -5.86 6.50
CA GLU A 178 -3.06 -7.18 6.81
C GLU A 178 -2.87 -8.15 5.64
N PHE A 179 -3.01 -7.67 4.39
CA PHE A 179 -2.73 -8.48 3.21
C PHE A 179 -1.25 -8.86 3.13
N ILE A 180 -0.32 -7.92 3.28
CA ILE A 180 1.13 -8.21 3.28
C ILE A 180 1.48 -9.25 4.37
N LYS A 181 0.94 -9.10 5.59
CA LYS A 181 1.11 -10.08 6.67
C LYS A 181 0.58 -11.47 6.31
N ALA A 182 -0.60 -11.55 5.70
CA ALA A 182 -1.15 -12.82 5.24
C ALA A 182 -0.22 -13.51 4.23
N VAL A 183 0.29 -12.77 3.23
CA VAL A 183 1.24 -13.33 2.25
C VAL A 183 2.57 -13.74 2.89
N HIS A 184 3.05 -12.96 3.86
CA HIS A 184 4.25 -13.28 4.63
C HIS A 184 4.08 -14.59 5.40
N ASN A 185 2.99 -14.73 6.15
CA ASN A 185 2.68 -15.90 6.99
C ASN A 185 2.22 -17.13 6.19
N ASP A 186 1.96 -16.98 4.89
CA ASP A 186 1.56 -18.05 3.98
C ASP A 186 0.26 -18.77 4.36
N ASN A 187 -0.64 -18.08 5.04
CA ASN A 187 -1.83 -18.63 5.68
C ASN A 187 -3.06 -18.75 4.74
N PHE A 188 -2.89 -19.28 3.53
CA PHE A 188 -3.99 -19.41 2.56
C PHE A 188 -4.42 -20.87 2.38
N SER A 189 -5.69 -21.17 2.66
CA SER A 189 -6.23 -22.52 2.43
C SER A 189 -6.37 -22.86 0.94
N ASP A 190 -6.71 -21.88 0.09
CA ASP A 190 -6.74 -22.08 -1.36
C ASP A 190 -5.41 -21.74 -2.03
N LYS A 191 -4.74 -22.79 -2.52
CA LYS A 191 -3.45 -22.69 -3.22
C LYS A 191 -3.54 -21.87 -4.52
N ASN A 192 -4.62 -21.98 -5.28
CA ASN A 192 -4.78 -21.24 -6.52
C ASN A 192 -4.94 -19.75 -6.25
N ILE A 193 -5.69 -19.38 -5.21
CA ILE A 193 -5.84 -17.99 -4.78
C ILE A 193 -4.51 -17.42 -4.29
N ARG A 194 -3.80 -18.19 -3.46
CA ARG A 194 -2.45 -17.85 -3.01
C ARG A 194 -1.55 -17.53 -4.20
N GLU A 195 -1.48 -18.43 -5.18
CA GLU A 195 -0.57 -18.29 -6.32
C GLU A 195 -0.99 -17.19 -7.30
N HIS A 196 -2.24 -17.18 -7.79
CA HIS A 196 -2.66 -16.24 -8.85
C HIS A 196 -2.88 -14.81 -8.38
N HIS A 197 -3.16 -14.62 -7.09
CA HIS A 197 -3.57 -13.33 -6.56
C HIS A 197 -2.64 -12.86 -5.46
N ALA A 198 -2.49 -13.65 -4.39
CA ALA A 198 -1.74 -13.19 -3.22
C ALA A 198 -0.27 -12.94 -3.55
N LEU A 199 0.41 -13.90 -4.19
CA LEU A 199 1.81 -13.76 -4.60
C LEU A 199 1.99 -12.72 -5.72
N ARG A 200 1.06 -12.64 -6.66
CA ARG A 200 1.12 -11.69 -7.78
C ARG A 200 0.96 -10.23 -7.32
N ASP A 201 0.02 -9.98 -6.41
CA ASP A 201 -0.40 -8.63 -6.06
C ASP A 201 0.39 -8.04 -4.85
N LEU A 202 1.22 -8.84 -4.17
CA LEU A 202 2.09 -8.42 -3.06
C LEU A 202 3.04 -7.24 -3.42
N PRO A 203 3.77 -7.23 -4.55
CA PRO A 203 4.63 -6.10 -4.94
C PRO A 203 3.89 -4.76 -5.00
N LEU A 204 2.71 -4.75 -5.63
CA LEU A 204 1.90 -3.53 -5.75
C LEU A 204 1.37 -3.08 -4.38
N ALA A 205 0.98 -4.03 -3.53
CA ALA A 205 0.53 -3.71 -2.17
C ALA A 205 1.64 -3.03 -1.36
N ALA A 206 2.88 -3.53 -1.44
CA ALA A 206 4.02 -2.95 -0.73
C ALA A 206 4.35 -1.53 -1.22
N LEU A 207 4.38 -1.29 -2.54
CA LEU A 207 4.57 0.05 -3.10
C LEU A 207 3.45 1.00 -2.70
N TYR A 208 2.20 0.53 -2.75
CA TYR A 208 1.07 1.35 -2.36
C TYR A 208 1.10 1.68 -0.87
N LEU A 209 1.52 0.75 -0.02
CA LEU A 209 1.69 1.01 1.40
C LEU A 209 2.76 2.07 1.66
N ASP A 210 3.89 2.03 0.96
CA ASP A 210 4.92 3.07 1.03
C ASP A 210 4.38 4.46 0.63
N GLU A 211 3.67 4.53 -0.49
CA GLU A 211 3.05 5.76 -0.99
C GLU A 211 2.13 6.38 0.08
N MET A 212 1.39 5.54 0.81
CA MET A 212 0.52 6.00 1.89
C MET A 212 1.32 6.55 3.09
N TYR A 213 2.49 6.00 3.38
CA TYR A 213 3.38 6.49 4.46
C TYR A 213 4.07 7.80 4.09
N ASN A 214 4.65 7.88 2.89
CA ASN A 214 5.50 9.00 2.50
C ASN A 214 4.74 10.28 2.15
N HIS A 215 3.46 10.18 1.81
CA HIS A 215 2.67 11.37 1.43
C HIS A 215 1.97 12.10 2.59
N GLU A 216 2.28 11.80 3.86
CA GLU A 216 1.62 12.39 5.05
C GLU A 216 0.08 12.22 5.07
N LYS A 217 -0.48 11.40 4.18
CA LYS A 217 -1.93 11.23 4.01
C LYS A 217 -2.54 10.24 4.99
N VAL A 218 -1.73 9.56 5.81
CA VAL A 218 -2.23 8.69 6.87
C VAL A 218 -1.55 9.06 8.18
N PRO A 219 -2.32 9.53 9.18
CA PRO A 219 -1.81 9.71 10.53
C PRO A 219 -1.20 8.40 11.02
N SER A 220 0.06 8.43 11.40
CA SER A 220 0.82 7.29 11.91
C SER A 220 0.19 6.61 13.14
N SER A 221 -0.69 7.33 13.84
CA SER A 221 -1.50 6.81 14.95
C SER A 221 -2.54 5.75 14.55
N ILE A 222 -2.87 5.59 13.25
CA ILE A 222 -3.92 4.65 12.82
C ILE A 222 -3.38 3.22 12.63
N PHE A 223 -2.07 3.05 12.61
CA PHE A 223 -1.41 1.75 12.53
C PHE A 223 -1.10 1.24 13.92
N VAL A 224 -2.11 0.72 14.58
CA VAL A 224 -1.95 -0.01 15.84
C VAL A 224 -2.38 -1.44 15.56
N THR A 225 -1.41 -2.30 15.26
CA THR A 225 -1.62 -3.74 15.49
C THR A 225 -1.00 -4.07 16.85
N PRO A 226 -1.65 -4.90 17.69
CA PRO A 226 -1.12 -5.27 19.00
C PRO A 226 0.31 -5.83 18.93
N GLU A 227 0.65 -6.55 17.85
CA GLU A 227 1.96 -7.16 17.66
C GLU A 227 3.05 -6.11 17.41
N ALA A 228 2.76 -5.09 16.60
CA ALA A 228 3.70 -3.99 16.39
C ALA A 228 3.90 -3.22 17.71
N GLU A 229 2.84 -3.02 18.50
CA GLU A 229 2.96 -2.39 19.81
C GLU A 229 3.76 -3.23 20.80
N GLU A 230 3.60 -4.56 20.79
CA GLU A 230 4.38 -5.47 21.62
C GLU A 230 5.86 -5.41 21.24
N VAL A 231 6.22 -5.50 19.96
CA VAL A 231 7.62 -5.41 19.50
C VAL A 231 8.24 -4.06 19.87
N ILE A 232 7.45 -2.98 19.82
CA ILE A 232 7.92 -1.63 20.13
C ILE A 232 8.03 -1.39 21.64
N ALA A 233 7.08 -1.89 22.43
CA ALA A 233 7.07 -1.73 23.89
C ALA A 233 8.32 -2.31 24.57
N HIS A 234 8.97 -3.30 23.94
CA HIS A 234 10.17 -3.94 24.46
C HIS A 234 11.48 -3.27 24.00
N LYS A 235 11.44 -2.27 23.12
CA LYS A 235 12.65 -1.53 22.71
C LYS A 235 12.84 -0.29 23.59
N PRO A 236 14.01 -0.12 24.23
CA PRO A 236 14.28 1.10 24.98
C PRO A 236 14.37 2.30 24.05
N MET A 237 13.77 3.41 24.46
CA MET A 237 13.92 4.68 23.76
C MET A 237 15.33 5.22 24.00
N VAL A 238 16.00 5.63 22.93
CA VAL A 238 17.36 6.17 22.99
C VAL A 238 17.32 7.62 22.53
N TYR A 239 17.47 8.54 23.48
CA TYR A 239 17.63 9.97 23.18
C TYR A 239 19.06 10.25 22.73
N SER A 240 19.23 11.12 21.73
CA SER A 240 20.54 11.65 21.36
C SER A 240 21.12 12.52 22.47
N GLN A 241 22.42 12.77 22.44
CA GLN A 241 23.09 13.63 23.43
C GLN A 241 22.47 15.04 23.46
N ASP A 242 22.15 15.61 22.30
CA ASP A 242 21.52 16.93 22.21
C ASP A 242 20.11 16.95 22.81
N GLN A 243 19.37 15.85 22.64
CA GLN A 243 18.04 15.70 23.24
C GLN A 243 18.12 15.57 24.76
N LEU A 244 19.12 14.83 25.25
CA LEU A 244 19.39 14.75 26.69
C LEU A 244 19.76 16.13 27.26
N VAL A 245 20.49 16.96 26.52
CA VAL A 245 20.80 18.34 26.91
C VAL A 245 19.53 19.17 27.02
N VAL A 246 18.62 19.11 26.04
CA VAL A 246 17.32 19.79 26.10
C VAL A 246 16.47 19.30 27.28
N LEU A 247 16.43 17.99 27.51
CA LEU A 247 15.69 17.38 28.62
C LEU A 247 16.29 17.72 30.00
N ASN A 248 17.59 17.98 30.08
CA ASN A 248 18.30 18.27 31.32
C ASN A 248 18.57 19.76 31.54
N ALA A 249 18.24 20.63 30.59
CA ALA A 249 18.45 22.07 30.69
C ALA A 249 17.78 22.62 31.97
N LYS A 250 18.53 23.42 32.75
CA LYS A 250 18.03 24.20 33.88
C LYS A 250 17.58 25.56 33.34
N THR A 251 16.30 25.88 33.50
CA THR A 251 15.77 27.21 33.16
C THR A 251 15.51 28.01 34.44
N HIS A 252 15.41 29.33 34.31
CA HIS A 252 15.07 30.23 35.43
C HIS A 252 13.62 30.09 35.92
N ASP A 253 12.73 29.51 35.11
CA ASP A 253 11.35 29.19 35.47
C ASP A 253 11.14 27.66 35.45
N PRO A 254 11.18 27.01 36.64
CA PRO A 254 11.09 25.56 36.75
C PRO A 254 9.77 24.99 36.24
N ALA A 255 8.66 25.73 36.39
CA ALA A 255 7.33 25.26 35.99
C ALA A 255 7.18 25.27 34.47
N ARG A 256 7.70 26.31 33.82
CA ARG A 256 7.77 26.38 32.35
C ARG A 256 8.70 25.32 31.77
N ALA A 257 9.88 25.11 32.36
CA ALA A 257 10.80 24.04 31.95
C ALA A 257 10.14 22.66 32.00
N GLU A 258 9.44 22.36 33.09
CA GLU A 258 8.82 21.05 33.26
C GLU A 258 7.71 20.81 32.21
N LYS A 259 6.94 21.85 31.87
CA LYS A 259 5.94 21.78 30.80
C LYS A 259 6.57 21.58 29.43
N GLU A 260 7.62 22.34 29.10
CA GLU A 260 8.36 22.21 27.83
C GLU A 260 9.03 20.84 27.70
N LYS A 261 9.62 20.32 28.78
CA LYS A 261 10.19 18.96 28.84
C LYS A 261 9.14 17.88 28.62
N LYS A 262 7.97 17.98 29.27
CA LYS A 262 6.86 17.04 29.05
C LYS A 262 6.36 17.08 27.61
N MET A 263 6.24 18.26 27.02
CA MET A 263 5.83 18.40 25.62
C MET A 263 6.88 17.83 24.66
N PHE A 264 8.16 18.10 24.91
CA PHE A 264 9.27 17.56 24.11
C PHE A 264 9.35 16.04 24.20
N ARG A 265 9.23 15.45 25.40
CA ARG A 265 9.13 13.99 25.58
C ARG A 265 7.92 13.46 24.81
N ALA A 266 6.73 13.98 25.04
CA ALA A 266 5.53 13.51 24.34
C ALA A 266 5.67 13.58 22.81
N MET A 267 6.26 14.66 22.28
CA MET A 267 6.50 14.79 20.84
C MET A 267 7.53 13.76 20.35
N TYR A 268 8.65 13.61 21.05
CA TYR A 268 9.70 12.67 20.68
C TYR A 268 9.25 11.21 20.81
N ASP A 269 8.53 10.88 21.88
CA ASP A 269 7.99 9.56 22.13
C ASP A 269 7.04 9.14 21.01
N ASN A 270 6.19 10.07 20.57
CA ASN A 270 5.36 9.87 19.39
C ASN A 270 6.21 9.66 18.12
N LEU A 271 7.18 10.54 17.84
CA LEU A 271 8.05 10.39 16.66
C LEU A 271 8.81 9.06 16.65
N TRP A 272 9.35 8.65 17.79
CA TRP A 272 10.06 7.39 17.95
C TRP A 272 9.13 6.19 17.73
N LEU A 273 7.93 6.21 18.32
CA LEU A 273 6.92 5.16 18.12
C LEU A 273 6.57 5.02 16.64
N VAL A 274 6.34 6.16 15.97
CA VAL A 274 6.04 6.21 14.53
C VAL A 274 7.19 5.63 13.71
N ASN A 275 8.43 6.01 14.00
CA ASN A 275 9.60 5.49 13.29
C ASN A 275 9.79 3.98 13.50
N GLN A 276 9.57 3.46 14.70
CA GLN A 276 9.66 2.01 14.95
C GLN A 276 8.55 1.24 14.24
N LYS A 277 7.33 1.81 14.15
CA LYS A 277 6.22 1.21 13.38
C LYS A 277 6.53 1.14 11.89
N SER A 278 6.97 2.26 11.31
CA SER A 278 7.36 2.32 9.90
C SER A 278 8.51 1.34 9.62
N TYR A 279 9.49 1.26 10.53
CA TYR A 279 10.57 0.27 10.44
C TYR A 279 10.04 -1.16 10.41
N TYR A 280 9.22 -1.57 11.38
CA TYR A 280 8.68 -2.92 11.46
C TYR A 280 7.92 -3.30 10.19
N ILE A 281 7.01 -2.43 9.74
CA ILE A 281 6.18 -2.64 8.57
C ILE A 281 7.01 -2.77 7.30
N ALA A 282 7.97 -1.86 7.11
CA ALA A 282 8.87 -1.90 5.96
C ALA A 282 9.76 -3.15 5.98
N THR A 283 10.27 -3.56 7.15
CA THR A 283 11.08 -4.79 7.26
C THR A 283 10.29 -6.05 6.94
N THR A 284 9.06 -6.21 7.46
CA THR A 284 8.23 -7.37 7.16
C THR A 284 7.81 -7.40 5.69
N ALA A 285 7.44 -6.25 5.12
CA ALA A 285 7.13 -6.17 3.70
C ALA A 285 8.35 -6.54 2.83
N TYR A 286 9.54 -6.05 3.19
CA TYR A 286 10.79 -6.43 2.54
C TYR A 286 11.05 -7.95 2.64
N GLU A 287 10.90 -8.55 3.82
CA GLU A 287 11.10 -9.99 4.00
C GLU A 287 10.10 -10.81 3.18
N ALA A 288 8.83 -10.39 3.14
CA ALA A 288 7.81 -11.01 2.31
C ALA A 288 8.17 -10.94 0.81
N LEU A 289 8.64 -9.78 0.33
CA LEU A 289 9.07 -9.59 -1.06
C LEU A 289 10.36 -10.35 -1.39
N ASN A 290 11.27 -10.51 -0.42
CA ASN A 290 12.49 -11.27 -0.59
C ASN A 290 12.19 -12.78 -0.70
N ALA A 291 11.31 -13.29 0.16
CA ALA A 291 10.82 -14.67 0.08
C ALA A 291 9.96 -14.93 -1.17
N LEU A 292 9.39 -13.89 -1.77
CA LEU A 292 8.51 -14.01 -2.92
C LEU A 292 9.21 -14.61 -4.15
N ALA A 293 10.49 -14.30 -4.37
CA ALA A 293 11.24 -14.82 -5.52
C ALA A 293 11.30 -16.35 -5.53
N SER A 294 11.64 -16.99 -4.40
CA SER A 294 11.66 -18.45 -4.30
C SER A 294 10.26 -19.06 -4.38
N LYS A 295 9.23 -18.37 -3.86
CA LYS A 295 7.82 -18.77 -4.04
C LYS A 295 7.40 -18.72 -5.52
N TRP A 296 7.87 -17.73 -6.29
CA TRP A 296 7.61 -17.62 -7.73
C TRP A 296 8.36 -18.66 -8.55
N GLU A 297 9.62 -18.98 -8.19
CA GLU A 297 10.40 -20.04 -8.84
C GLU A 297 9.74 -21.42 -8.75
N THR A 298 9.15 -21.70 -7.59
CA THR A 298 8.53 -23.00 -7.31
C THR A 298 7.09 -23.14 -7.82
N SER A 299 6.45 -22.05 -8.23
CA SER A 299 5.09 -22.06 -8.80
C SER A 299 5.13 -22.05 -10.34
N PRO A 300 4.72 -23.14 -11.02
CA PRO A 300 4.64 -23.18 -12.49
C PRO A 300 3.70 -22.11 -13.06
N LEU A 301 2.67 -21.75 -12.30
CA LEU A 301 1.72 -20.70 -12.66
C LEU A 301 2.39 -19.33 -12.65
N MET A 302 3.11 -18.99 -11.57
CA MET A 302 3.85 -17.73 -11.52
C MET A 302 4.97 -17.66 -12.55
N GLN A 303 5.65 -18.77 -12.85
CA GLN A 303 6.62 -18.82 -13.96
C GLN A 303 6.00 -18.49 -15.31
N LYS A 304 4.74 -18.89 -15.54
CA LYS A 304 3.99 -18.51 -16.75
C LYS A 304 3.62 -17.03 -16.73
N GLU A 305 3.12 -16.53 -15.61
CA GLU A 305 2.76 -15.12 -15.44
C GLU A 305 3.96 -14.19 -15.64
N LEU A 306 5.12 -14.50 -15.04
CA LEU A 306 6.34 -13.70 -15.18
C LEU A 306 6.85 -13.62 -16.63
N LYS A 307 6.66 -14.70 -17.42
CA LYS A 307 6.97 -14.69 -18.86
C LYS A 307 6.04 -13.78 -19.65
N GLN A 308 4.77 -13.67 -19.24
CA GLN A 308 3.77 -12.82 -19.90
C GLN A 308 3.84 -11.36 -19.43
N HIS A 309 4.27 -11.15 -18.20
CA HIS A 309 4.23 -9.87 -17.50
C HIS A 309 5.56 -9.62 -16.76
N SER A 310 6.64 -9.39 -17.53
CA SER A 310 7.98 -9.10 -16.97
C SER A 310 8.01 -7.89 -16.04
N SER A 311 7.03 -6.98 -16.16
CA SER A 311 6.83 -5.85 -15.25
C SER A 311 6.56 -6.26 -13.80
N LEU A 312 6.06 -7.47 -13.54
CA LEU A 312 5.83 -7.96 -12.16
C LEU A 312 7.13 -8.06 -11.37
N GLU A 313 8.20 -8.58 -12.00
CA GLU A 313 9.51 -8.69 -11.38
C GLU A 313 10.11 -7.30 -11.11
N ALA A 314 10.04 -6.40 -12.09
CA ALA A 314 10.47 -5.02 -11.91
C ALA A 314 9.71 -4.31 -10.77
N THR A 315 8.40 -4.59 -10.64
CA THR A 315 7.57 -4.05 -9.54
C THR A 315 8.01 -4.63 -8.19
N ARG A 316 8.35 -5.92 -8.11
CA ARG A 316 8.88 -6.56 -6.89
C ARG A 316 10.19 -5.92 -6.46
N ILE A 317 11.13 -5.76 -7.39
CA ILE A 317 12.44 -5.14 -7.11
C ILE A 317 12.25 -3.69 -6.66
N ALA A 318 11.43 -2.90 -7.37
CA ALA A 318 11.12 -1.53 -6.97
C ALA A 318 10.50 -1.45 -5.57
N ALA A 319 9.58 -2.37 -5.24
CA ALA A 319 9.00 -2.48 -3.91
C ALA A 319 10.06 -2.78 -2.85
N MET A 320 10.98 -3.72 -3.12
CA MET A 320 12.07 -4.06 -2.19
C MET A 320 13.02 -2.91 -1.94
N ILE A 321 13.42 -2.20 -2.99
CA ILE A 321 14.27 -1.00 -2.89
C ILE A 321 13.59 0.00 -1.96
N THR A 322 12.32 0.29 -2.19
CA THR A 322 11.51 1.24 -1.42
C THR A 322 11.41 0.82 0.06
N MET A 323 11.10 -0.45 0.33
CA MET A 323 11.01 -0.97 1.70
C MET A 323 12.37 -0.96 2.43
N LEU A 324 13.47 -1.23 1.72
CA LEU A 324 14.81 -1.10 2.29
C LEU A 324 15.12 0.36 2.65
N GLN A 325 14.77 1.30 1.78
CA GLN A 325 15.00 2.73 2.00
C GLN A 325 14.22 3.25 3.20
N GLY A 326 12.90 3.02 3.22
CA GLY A 326 12.00 3.50 4.27
C GLY A 326 12.10 2.75 5.60
N GLY A 327 12.64 1.53 5.58
CA GLY A 327 12.78 0.67 6.75
C GLY A 327 14.22 0.47 7.19
N ALA A 328 14.80 -0.64 6.74
CA ALA A 328 16.06 -1.16 7.26
C ALA A 328 17.24 -0.18 7.14
N LEU A 329 17.40 0.44 5.97
CA LEU A 329 18.50 1.38 5.73
C LEU A 329 18.30 2.68 6.53
N ALA A 330 17.12 3.30 6.47
CA ALA A 330 16.84 4.51 7.25
C ALA A 330 17.10 4.31 8.75
N SER A 331 16.66 3.19 9.31
CA SER A 331 16.90 2.85 10.71
C SER A 331 18.39 2.70 11.01
N LYS A 332 19.15 1.94 10.20
CA LYS A 332 20.60 1.77 10.38
C LYS A 332 21.41 3.05 10.16
N PHE A 333 20.95 3.92 9.27
CA PHE A 333 21.50 5.27 9.11
C PHE A 333 21.28 6.09 10.38
N SER A 334 20.05 6.09 10.92
CA SER A 334 19.71 6.85 12.12
C SER A 334 20.46 6.38 13.38
N SER A 335 20.78 5.08 13.47
CA SER A 335 21.53 4.51 14.60
C SER A 335 23.05 4.58 14.43
N LYS A 336 23.57 5.11 13.30
CA LYS A 336 25.01 5.13 12.97
C LYS A 336 25.65 3.73 12.90
N GLU A 337 24.86 2.69 12.65
CA GLU A 337 25.32 1.30 12.54
C GLU A 337 25.55 0.86 11.08
N LEU A 338 25.35 1.76 10.12
CA LEU A 338 25.47 1.41 8.72
C LEU A 338 26.95 1.33 8.28
N SER A 339 27.39 0.13 7.94
CA SER A 339 28.64 -0.11 7.22
C SER A 339 28.36 -0.26 5.71
N CYS A 340 29.31 0.15 4.87
CA CYS A 340 29.25 -0.11 3.43
C CYS A 340 29.23 -1.61 3.09
N THR A 341 29.71 -2.46 3.99
CA THR A 341 29.66 -3.92 3.88
C THR A 341 28.41 -4.54 4.51
N HIS A 342 27.48 -3.72 5.01
CA HIS A 342 26.26 -4.21 5.65
C HIS A 342 25.40 -4.96 4.61
N PRO A 343 24.82 -6.14 4.92
CA PRO A 343 24.05 -6.94 3.95
C PRO A 343 22.94 -6.16 3.24
N TYR A 344 22.19 -5.31 3.96
CA TYR A 344 21.17 -4.44 3.35
C TYR A 344 21.72 -3.44 2.33
N VAL A 345 22.93 -2.89 2.54
CA VAL A 345 23.56 -1.96 1.58
C VAL A 345 23.94 -2.72 0.31
N LEU A 346 24.60 -3.86 0.46
CA LEU A 346 25.00 -4.70 -0.68
C LEU A 346 23.78 -5.16 -1.49
N HIS A 347 22.72 -5.59 -0.80
CA HIS A 347 21.50 -6.03 -1.46
C HIS A 347 20.77 -4.87 -2.16
N TYR A 348 20.69 -3.70 -1.52
CA TYR A 348 20.12 -2.50 -2.14
C TYR A 348 20.85 -2.12 -3.44
N ILE A 349 22.18 -2.17 -3.44
CA ILE A 349 23.00 -1.91 -4.64
C ILE A 349 22.70 -2.93 -5.73
N ALA A 350 22.65 -4.22 -5.39
CA ALA A 350 22.35 -5.29 -6.34
C ALA A 350 20.97 -5.10 -6.98
N LEU A 351 19.93 -4.82 -6.18
CA LEU A 351 18.57 -4.58 -6.67
C LEU A 351 18.50 -3.38 -7.61
N ARG A 352 19.23 -2.29 -7.32
CA ARG A 352 19.28 -1.10 -8.19
C ARG A 352 19.96 -1.40 -9.53
N GLN A 353 21.01 -2.20 -9.53
CA GLN A 353 21.68 -2.64 -10.76
C GLN A 353 20.78 -3.57 -11.59
N GLU A 354 20.09 -4.50 -10.93
CA GLU A 354 19.16 -5.42 -11.56
C GLU A 354 17.98 -4.67 -12.20
N LEU A 355 17.37 -3.73 -11.46
CA LEU A 355 16.27 -2.92 -11.97
C LEU A 355 16.67 -2.12 -13.21
N LYS A 356 17.90 -1.58 -13.23
CA LYS A 356 18.42 -0.89 -14.41
C LYS A 356 18.61 -1.83 -15.58
N ALA A 357 19.20 -3.00 -15.37
CA ALA A 357 19.38 -3.98 -16.42
C ALA A 357 18.02 -4.38 -17.02
N MET A 358 16.95 -4.43 -16.21
CA MET A 358 15.59 -4.63 -16.72
C MET A 358 15.08 -3.43 -17.52
N ALA A 359 15.33 -2.20 -17.10
CA ALA A 359 14.96 -0.98 -17.83
C ALA A 359 15.64 -0.92 -19.21
N ASP A 360 16.95 -1.19 -19.25
CA ASP A 360 17.75 -1.13 -20.48
C ASP A 360 17.34 -2.21 -21.49
N ASN A 361 16.86 -3.37 -21.01
CA ASN A 361 16.45 -4.50 -21.84
C ASN A 361 14.96 -4.49 -22.23
N THR A 362 14.13 -3.73 -21.52
CA THR A 362 12.68 -3.72 -21.73
C THR A 362 12.26 -2.35 -22.24
N ALA A 363 11.65 -2.27 -23.43
CA ALA A 363 11.04 -1.05 -23.97
C ALA A 363 9.76 -0.63 -23.19
N SER A 364 9.85 -0.57 -21.87
CA SER A 364 8.72 -0.48 -20.96
C SER A 364 8.60 0.91 -20.37
N LEU A 365 7.67 1.69 -20.93
CA LEU A 365 7.10 2.92 -20.35
C LEU A 365 6.71 2.77 -18.87
N LEU A 366 6.47 1.54 -18.37
CA LEU A 366 6.13 1.28 -16.98
C LEU A 366 7.36 1.40 -16.05
N ILE A 367 8.53 0.90 -16.48
CA ILE A 367 9.77 0.99 -15.71
C ILE A 367 10.21 2.45 -15.66
N ASP A 368 10.16 3.17 -16.78
CA ASP A 368 10.43 4.62 -16.81
C ASP A 368 9.49 5.41 -15.89
N ASN A 369 8.21 5.03 -15.82
CA ASN A 369 7.25 5.66 -14.91
C ASN A 369 7.51 5.30 -13.44
N LEU A 370 7.94 4.08 -13.15
CA LEU A 370 8.30 3.65 -11.79
C LEU A 370 9.58 4.34 -11.33
N ASP A 371 10.61 4.39 -12.17
CA ASP A 371 11.88 5.05 -11.90
C ASP A 371 11.66 6.57 -11.65
N LYS A 372 10.92 7.24 -12.55
CA LYS A 372 10.56 8.66 -12.37
C LYS A 372 9.68 8.95 -11.17
N ARG A 373 8.76 8.05 -10.78
CA ARG A 373 7.83 8.30 -9.68
C ARG A 373 8.42 7.98 -8.32
N TYR A 374 9.16 6.88 -8.20
CA TYR A 374 9.62 6.36 -6.91
C TYR A 374 11.10 6.61 -6.65
N LEU A 375 11.94 6.52 -7.68
CA LEU A 375 13.39 6.57 -7.49
C LEU A 375 13.97 7.97 -7.66
N GLU A 376 13.29 8.84 -8.40
CA GLU A 376 13.73 10.23 -8.62
C GLU A 376 13.04 11.27 -7.73
N ARG A 377 11.83 10.99 -7.20
CA ARG A 377 11.07 11.98 -6.41
C ARG A 377 11.39 12.00 -4.92
N HIS A 378 12.04 10.97 -4.40
CA HIS A 378 12.32 10.89 -2.97
C HIS A 378 13.69 11.48 -2.63
N ILE A 379 13.68 12.50 -1.76
CA ILE A 379 14.87 13.11 -1.15
C ILE A 379 15.77 12.03 -0.52
N SER A 380 15.19 10.92 -0.04
CA SER A 380 15.92 9.78 0.50
C SER A 380 16.75 9.03 -0.56
N ALA A 381 16.28 8.91 -1.80
CA ALA A 381 17.00 8.22 -2.87
C ALA A 381 18.26 9.00 -3.29
N GLU A 382 18.16 10.33 -3.37
CA GLU A 382 19.31 11.21 -3.63
C GLU A 382 20.31 11.20 -2.46
N ALA A 383 19.82 11.28 -1.23
CA ALA A 383 20.65 11.19 -0.03
C ALA A 383 21.40 9.85 0.02
N MET A 384 20.74 8.74 -0.33
CA MET A 384 21.41 7.44 -0.40
C MET A 384 22.40 7.33 -1.56
N LYS A 385 22.09 7.92 -2.72
CA LYS A 385 23.04 8.04 -3.84
C LYS A 385 24.31 8.73 -3.41
N TYR A 386 24.19 9.94 -2.89
CA TYR A 386 25.32 10.70 -2.37
C TYR A 386 26.07 9.90 -1.30
N THR A 387 25.35 9.27 -0.37
CA THR A 387 25.98 8.58 0.75
C THR A 387 26.79 7.38 0.28
N PHE A 388 26.26 6.52 -0.59
CA PHE A 388 27.00 5.35 -1.06
C PHE A 388 28.09 5.70 -2.06
N GLU A 389 27.91 6.71 -2.91
CA GLU A 389 28.98 7.16 -3.81
C GLU A 389 30.13 7.80 -3.03
N LYS A 390 29.83 8.71 -2.11
CA LYS A 390 30.85 9.48 -1.40
C LYS A 390 31.55 8.68 -0.31
N TYR A 391 30.81 7.89 0.45
CA TYR A 391 31.35 7.22 1.64
C TYR A 391 31.61 5.73 1.43
N CYS A 392 30.96 5.09 0.46
CA CYS A 392 31.17 3.67 0.17
C CYS A 392 31.90 3.40 -1.15
N GLY A 393 32.11 4.42 -1.99
CA GLY A 393 32.77 4.25 -3.29
C GLY A 393 31.95 3.45 -4.30
N TYR A 394 30.65 3.28 -4.07
CA TYR A 394 29.76 2.57 -4.98
C TYR A 394 29.07 3.54 -5.93
N THR A 395 29.17 3.30 -7.24
CA THR A 395 28.34 4.02 -8.22
C THR A 395 26.93 3.46 -8.19
N LEU A 396 25.98 4.23 -7.66
CA LEU A 396 24.58 3.85 -7.69
C LEU A 396 23.95 4.23 -9.03
N VAL A 397 23.15 3.31 -9.54
CA VAL A 397 22.37 3.54 -10.74
C VAL A 397 21.05 4.25 -10.38
N GLY A 398 20.68 5.24 -11.19
CA GLY A 398 19.45 6.04 -11.00
C GLY A 398 19.63 7.17 -9.99
N GLY A 399 18.77 8.20 -10.08
CA GLY A 399 18.81 9.43 -9.28
C GLY A 399 19.29 10.63 -10.10
N TYR A 400 18.64 11.79 -9.89
CA TYR A 400 18.86 13.03 -10.64
C TYR A 400 20.34 13.45 -10.61
N ASP A 401 20.87 13.94 -11.73
CA ASP A 401 22.11 14.70 -11.72
C ASP A 401 21.78 16.09 -11.17
N THR A 402 22.14 16.35 -9.91
CA THR A 402 21.90 17.63 -9.24
C THR A 402 22.64 18.80 -9.92
N ARG A 403 23.52 18.53 -10.90
CA ARG A 403 24.22 19.56 -11.66
C ARG A 403 23.32 20.36 -12.63
N PHE A 404 22.08 19.94 -12.91
CA PHE A 404 21.32 20.49 -14.03
C PHE A 404 19.89 21.01 -13.78
N GLY A 405 19.36 21.15 -12.54
CA GLY A 405 17.90 21.39 -12.45
C GLY A 405 17.27 22.12 -11.27
N SER A 406 17.99 22.58 -10.25
CA SER A 406 17.45 23.61 -9.36
C SER A 406 18.62 24.40 -8.76
N GLY A 407 18.56 25.72 -8.87
CA GLY A 407 19.62 26.60 -8.36
C GLY A 407 19.90 26.36 -6.87
N PRO A 408 21.10 26.74 -6.39
CA PRO A 408 21.53 26.50 -5.02
C PRO A 408 20.56 27.19 -4.05
N SER A 409 19.62 26.43 -3.51
CA SER A 409 18.77 26.91 -2.44
C SER A 409 18.51 25.80 -1.43
N ARG A 410 19.19 25.97 -0.28
CA ARG A 410 18.86 25.50 1.08
C ARG A 410 19.46 24.20 1.62
N TYR A 411 20.18 23.38 0.86
CA TYR A 411 20.80 22.17 1.44
C TYR A 411 22.31 22.26 1.74
N GLU A 412 23.01 23.32 1.29
CA GLU A 412 24.42 23.56 1.67
C GLU A 412 24.62 23.80 3.19
N ASN A 413 23.55 24.10 3.93
CA ASN A 413 23.61 24.31 5.39
C ASN A 413 23.28 23.08 6.24
N MET A 414 22.85 21.94 5.67
CA MET A 414 22.77 20.68 6.44
C MET A 414 24.10 19.91 6.46
N THR A 415 25.11 20.40 5.74
CA THR A 415 26.41 19.75 5.53
C THR A 415 27.45 19.95 6.64
N LEU A 416 27.13 20.55 7.79
CA LEU A 416 28.17 20.98 8.74
C LEU A 416 28.24 20.30 10.11
N ASP A 417 27.33 19.41 10.49
CA ASP A 417 27.44 18.70 11.79
C ASP A 417 27.68 17.18 11.69
N TYR A 418 27.03 16.47 10.76
CA TYR A 418 27.15 15.00 10.70
C TYR A 418 28.52 14.52 10.20
N GLY A 419 29.13 15.24 9.26
CA GLY A 419 30.47 14.90 8.74
C GLY A 419 31.60 15.14 9.75
N LYS A 420 31.43 16.14 10.63
CA LYS A 420 32.44 16.50 11.63
C LYS A 420 32.48 15.48 12.78
N VAL A 421 31.32 15.01 13.21
CA VAL A 421 31.19 13.98 14.26
C VAL A 421 31.77 12.61 13.85
N LEU A 422 31.69 12.26 12.55
CA LEU A 422 32.28 11.00 12.06
C LEU A 422 33.81 11.08 11.91
N LEU A 423 34.36 12.24 11.52
CA LEU A 423 35.79 12.45 11.41
C LEU A 423 36.48 12.58 12.79
N GLU A 424 35.85 13.26 13.75
CA GLU A 424 36.38 13.40 15.12
C GLU A 424 36.38 12.06 15.88
N ASN A 425 35.42 11.17 15.63
CA ASN A 425 35.38 9.82 16.22
C ASN A 425 36.38 8.84 15.59
N GLN A 426 36.77 9.03 14.32
CA GLN A 426 37.84 8.24 13.70
C GLN A 426 39.24 8.70 14.15
N GLN A 427 39.42 10.01 14.38
CA GLN A 427 40.69 10.54 14.89
C GLN A 427 40.95 10.17 16.36
N THR A 428 39.91 10.14 17.21
CA THR A 428 40.03 9.74 18.62
C THR A 428 40.34 8.25 18.79
N ASN A 429 39.78 7.38 17.95
CA ASN A 429 40.08 5.93 17.97
C ASN A 429 41.48 5.58 17.47
N ASN A 430 42.10 6.43 16.64
CA ASN A 430 43.48 6.23 16.19
C ASN A 430 44.51 6.75 17.21
N THR A 431 44.15 7.75 18.04
CA THR A 431 45.07 8.26 19.07
C THR A 431 45.09 7.43 20.36
N THR A 432 44.10 6.56 20.60
CA THR A 432 44.10 5.63 21.75
C THR A 432 44.78 4.28 21.46
N LYS A 433 45.10 3.97 20.20
CA LYS A 433 45.88 2.76 19.83
C LYS A 433 47.40 2.97 19.82
N GLU A 434 47.87 4.19 20.06
CA GLU A 434 49.31 4.53 20.16
C GLU A 434 49.68 5.16 21.52
N LYS A 435 49.02 4.79 22.61
CA LYS A 435 49.50 5.07 23.98
C LYS A 435 49.55 3.83 24.85
#